data_AF-A0AAX3VDT1-F1
#
_entry.id   AF-A0AAX3VDT1-F1
#
_cell.length_a   1.000
_cell.length_b   1.000
_cell.length_c   1.000
_cell.angle_alpha   90.00
_cell.angle_beta   90.00
_cell.angle_gamma   90.00
#
_symmetry.space_group_name_H-M   'P 1'
#
loop_
_entity.id
_entity.type
_entity.pdbx_description
1 polymer ?
#
loop_
_entity_poly.entity_id
_entity_poly.type
_entity_poly.pdbx_seq_one_letter_code
_entity_poly.pdbx_strand_id
1 'polypeptide(L)' 'MPTTAQLLDFEAAHPTWTGRKDELCISVLGLRPARYYVLLHRAVETRDALEHDPVTTHRVLRGLARSHASRSAGGRLAS' A
#
# COMPACT_ATOMS: atom_id res chain seq x y z
N MET A 1 3.39 -0.26 16.69
CA MET A 1 3.14 0.20 15.31
C MET A 1 4.20 -0.45 14.42
N PRO A 2 3.82 -1.09 13.31
CA PRO A 2 4.79 -1.75 12.43
C PRO A 2 5.74 -0.74 11.77
N THR A 3 6.96 -1.16 11.50
CA THR A 3 7.99 -0.36 10.81
C THR A 3 7.75 -0.33 9.30
N THR A 4 8.43 0.56 8.59
CA THR A 4 8.45 0.61 7.12
C THR A 4 8.82 -0.74 6.51
N ALA A 5 9.89 -1.39 7.00
CA ALA A 5 10.31 -2.71 6.55
C ALA A 5 9.21 -3.77 6.75
N GLN A 6 8.58 -3.81 7.92
CA GLN A 6 7.51 -4.78 8.19
C GLN A 6 6.29 -4.61 7.28
N LEU A 7 5.95 -3.37 6.91
CA LEU A 7 4.87 -3.09 5.96
C LEU A 7 5.23 -3.57 4.56
N LEU A 8 6.48 -3.38 4.13
CA LEU A 8 6.98 -3.81 2.83
C LEU A 8 7.10 -5.33 2.74
N ASP A 9 7.64 -5.99 3.76
CA ASP A 9 7.78 -7.44 3.81
C ASP A 9 6.40 -8.12 3.71
N PHE A 10 5.42 -7.58 4.43
CA PHE A 10 4.05 -8.06 4.37
C PHE A 10 3.43 -7.85 2.97
N GLU A 11 3.63 -6.70 2.35
CA GLU A 11 3.14 -6.41 0.99
C GLU A 11 3.83 -7.28 -0.07
N ALA A 12 5.13 -7.55 0.09
CA ALA A 12 5.90 -8.42 -0.80
C ALA A 12 5.37 -9.85 -0.76
N ALA A 13 5.07 -10.37 0.44
CA ALA A 13 4.50 -11.71 0.65
C ALA A 13 3.04 -11.82 0.19
N HIS A 14 2.29 -10.72 0.19
CA HIS A 14 0.87 -10.68 -0.14
C HIS A 14 0.55 -9.63 -1.21
N PRO A 15 1.05 -9.78 -2.45
CA PRO A 15 0.95 -8.73 -3.47
C PRO A 15 -0.45 -8.50 -4.02
N THR A 16 -1.35 -9.48 -3.88
CA THR A 16 -2.73 -9.42 -4.36
C THR A 16 -3.69 -9.19 -3.21
N TRP A 17 -4.63 -8.25 -3.39
CA TRP A 17 -5.69 -8.05 -2.41
C TRP A 17 -6.72 -9.18 -2.49
N THR A 18 -6.90 -9.88 -1.39
CA THR A 18 -7.89 -10.96 -1.22
C THR A 18 -8.51 -10.84 0.17
N GLY A 19 -9.71 -11.38 0.41
CA GLY A 19 -10.31 -11.37 1.75
C GLY A 19 -9.40 -12.01 2.82
N ARG A 20 -8.58 -13.00 2.43
CA ARG A 20 -7.54 -13.59 3.29
C ARG A 20 -6.48 -12.57 3.73
N LYS A 21 -6.16 -11.58 2.90
CA LYS A 21 -5.21 -10.50 3.24
C LYS A 21 -5.76 -9.58 4.33
N ASP A 22 -7.07 -9.38 4.40
CA ASP A 22 -7.70 -8.57 5.46
C ASP A 22 -7.53 -9.21 6.83
N GLU A 23 -7.78 -10.52 6.93
CA GLU A 23 -7.55 -11.30 8.15
C GLU A 23 -6.09 -11.30 8.56
N LEU A 24 -5.17 -11.40 7.59
CA LEU A 24 -3.73 -11.34 7.81
C LEU A 24 -3.27 -9.95 8.29
N CYS A 25 -3.87 -8.86 7.82
CA CYS A 25 -3.57 -7.52 8.34
C CYS A 25 -3.81 -7.45 9.86
N ILE A 26 -4.92 -8.06 10.32
CA ILE A 26 -5.30 -8.04 11.73
C ILE A 26 -4.42 -9.00 12.54
N SER A 27 -4.24 -10.24 12.06
CA SER A 27 -3.54 -11.28 12.81
C SER A 27 -2.01 -11.14 12.81
N VAL A 28 -1.41 -10.65 11.73
CA VAL A 28 0.06 -10.53 11.59
C VAL A 28 0.56 -9.16 12.01
N LEU A 29 -0.09 -8.08 11.54
CA LEU A 29 0.35 -6.71 11.78
C LEU A 29 -0.37 -6.04 12.95
N GLY A 30 -1.45 -6.64 13.46
CA GLY A 30 -2.31 -6.00 14.47
C GLY A 30 -3.06 -4.78 13.94
N LEU A 31 -3.24 -4.67 12.62
CA LEU A 31 -3.83 -3.49 11.98
C LEU A 31 -5.16 -3.83 11.30
N ARG A 32 -6.10 -2.88 11.37
CA ARG A 32 -7.25 -2.88 10.46
C ARG A 32 -6.77 -2.64 9.02
N PRO A 33 -7.39 -3.26 8.00
CA PRO A 33 -6.96 -3.13 6.60
C PRO A 33 -6.82 -1.68 6.11
N ALA A 34 -7.76 -0.79 6.47
CA ALA A 34 -7.68 0.62 6.11
C ALA A 34 -6.44 1.31 6.72
N ARG A 35 -6.11 0.99 7.98
CA ARG A 35 -4.94 1.57 8.66
C ARG A 35 -3.65 1.06 8.05
N TYR A 36 -3.60 -0.21 7.68
CA TYR A 36 -2.49 -0.82 6.94
C TYR A 36 -2.19 -0.04 5.66
N TYR A 37 -3.20 0.20 4.81
CA TYR A 37 -3.02 0.95 3.56
C TYR A 37 -2.49 2.36 3.77
N VAL A 38 -3.04 3.11 4.75
CA VAL A 38 -2.56 4.46 5.06
C VAL A 38 -1.09 4.45 5.44
N LEU A 39 -0.66 3.48 6.25
CA LEU A 39 0.73 3.38 6.66
C LEU A 39 1.63 2.92 5.51
N LEU A 40 1.20 1.95 4.71
CA LEU A 40 1.94 1.49 3.54
C LEU A 40 2.17 2.62 2.53
N HIS A 41 1.13 3.42 2.23
CA HIS A 41 1.24 4.54 1.29
C HIS A 41 2.24 5.59 1.77
N ARG A 42 2.25 5.89 3.07
CA ARG A 42 3.24 6.80 3.65
C ARG A 42 4.64 6.20 3.65
N ALA A 43 4.75 4.90 3.91
CA ALA A 43 6.03 4.21 3.98
C ALA A 43 6.76 4.25 2.62
N VAL A 44 6.06 3.96 1.52
CA VAL A 44 6.64 3.92 0.17
C VAL A 44 7.10 5.28 -0.38
N GLU A 45 6.74 6.38 0.29
CA GLU A 45 7.20 7.74 -0.03
C GLU A 45 8.55 8.10 0.65
N THR A 46 9.09 7.20 1.48
CA THR A 46 10.34 7.43 2.22
C THR A 46 11.55 6.83 1.53
N ARG A 47 12.76 7.36 1.84
CA ARG A 47 14.02 6.80 1.35
C ARG A 47 14.27 5.39 1.90
N ASP A 48 13.94 5.16 3.17
CA ASP A 48 14.07 3.87 3.85
C ASP A 48 13.35 2.75 3.10
N ALA A 49 12.18 3.03 2.51
CA ALA A 49 11.44 2.06 1.72
C ALA A 49 12.16 1.64 0.43
N LEU A 50 12.79 2.61 -0.25
CA LEU A 50 13.58 2.35 -1.45
C LEU A 50 14.88 1.60 -1.14
N GLU A 51 15.50 1.89 0.01
CA GLU A 51 16.69 1.18 0.49
C GLU A 51 16.37 -0.27 0.89
N HIS A 52 15.21 -0.51 1.49
CA HIS A 52 14.78 -1.84 1.95
C HIS A 52 14.28 -2.75 0.81
N ASP A 53 13.27 -2.31 0.06
CA ASP A 53 12.70 -3.07 -1.05
C ASP A 53 12.22 -2.13 -2.17
N PRO A 54 13.10 -1.82 -3.15
CA PRO A 54 12.76 -0.91 -4.25
C PRO A 54 11.71 -1.53 -5.20
N VAL A 55 11.61 -2.86 -5.29
CA VAL A 55 10.69 -3.53 -6.20
C VAL A 55 9.26 -3.40 -5.69
N THR A 56 9.03 -3.74 -4.43
CA THR A 56 7.72 -3.61 -3.79
C THR A 56 7.30 -2.15 -3.70
N THR A 57 8.22 -1.27 -3.32
CA THR A 57 7.98 0.18 -3.25
C THR A 57 7.49 0.73 -4.59
N HIS A 58 8.22 0.49 -5.69
CA HIS A 58 7.80 0.94 -7.01
C HIS A 58 6.50 0.28 -7.50
N ARG A 59 6.25 -0.99 -7.15
CA ARG A 59 4.99 -1.67 -7.49
C ARG A 59 3.79 -0.98 -6.85
N VAL A 60 3.89 -0.66 -5.55
CA VAL A 60 2.83 0.05 -4.81
C VAL A 60 2.62 1.46 -5.38
N LEU A 61 3.70 2.23 -5.60
CA LEU A 61 3.63 3.57 -6.18
C LEU A 61 2.94 3.57 -7.56
N ARG A 62 3.25 2.59 -8.42
CA ARG A 62 2.55 2.42 -9.70
C ARG A 62 1.06 2.11 -9.53
N GLY A 63 0.70 1.30 -8.53
CA GLY A 63 -0.70 1.06 -8.18
C GLY A 63 -1.44 2.34 -7.81
N LEU A 64 -0.83 3.16 -6.95
CA LEU A 64 -1.39 4.43 -6.50
C LEU A 64 -1.60 5.42 -7.64
N ALA A 65 -0.60 5.57 -8.51
CA ALA A 65 -0.69 6.43 -9.69
C ALA A 65 -1.88 6.07 -10.59
N ARG A 66 -2.12 4.76 -10.82
CA ARG A 66 -3.29 4.28 -11.58
C ARG A 66 -4.61 4.64 -10.90
N SER A 67 -4.70 4.47 -9.58
CA SER A 67 -5.89 4.84 -8.80
C SER A 67 -6.14 6.35 -8.74
N HIS A 68 -5.09 7.17 -8.82
CA HIS A 68 -5.20 8.63 -8.87
C HIS A 68 -5.70 9.10 -10.25
N ALA A 69 -5.16 8.51 -11.33
CA ALA A 69 -5.57 8.81 -12.70
C ALA A 69 -7.06 8.52 -12.94
N SER A 70 -7.58 7.40 -12.42
CA SER A 70 -9.01 7.05 -12.56
C SER A 70 -9.94 8.06 -11.87
N ARG A 71 -9.54 8.61 -10.71
CA ARG A 71 -10.32 9.66 -10.02
C ARG A 71 -10.31 11.00 -10.77
N SER A 72 -9.19 11.36 -11.39
CA SER A 72 -9.07 12.61 -12.15
C SER A 72 -9.83 12.61 -13.49
N ALA A 73 -10.10 11.43 -14.06
CA ALA A 73 -10.90 11.29 -15.29
C ALA A 73 -12.42 11.39 -15.01
N GLY A 74 -12.87 10.98 -13.82
CA GLY A 74 -14.29 11.03 -13.42
C GLY A 74 -14.78 12.42 -12.97
N GLY A 75 -13.88 13.39 -12.76
CA GLY A 75 -14.22 14.72 -12.25
C GLY A 75 -14.65 15.77 -13.28
N ARG A 76 -14.70 15.46 -14.59
CA ARG A 76 -14.97 16.43 -15.67
C ARG A 76 -16.37 16.33 -16.31
N LEU A 77 -17.37 15.82 -15.60
CA LEU A 77 -18.75 15.68 -16.12
C LEU A 77 -19.83 16.34 -15.24
N ALA A 78 -19.47 17.29 -14.37
CA ALA A 78 -20.43 18.07 -13.59
C ALA A 78 -20.07 19.56 -13.66
N SER A 79 -20.62 20.27 -14.64
CA SER A 79 -20.75 21.74 -14.68
C SER A 79 -21.98 22.10 -15.50
#